data_AF-A0A292E7X4-F1
#
_entry.id   AF-A0A292E7X4-F1
#
_cell.length_a   1.000
_cell.length_b   1.000
_cell.length_c   1.000
_cell.angle_alpha   90.00
_cell.angle_beta   90.00
_cell.angle_gamma   90.00
#
_symmetry.space_group_name_H-M   'P 1'
#
loop_
_entity.id
_entity.type
_entity.pdbx_description
1 polymer ?
#
loop_
_entity_poly.entity_id
_entity_poly.type
_entity_poly.pdbx_seq_one_letter_code
_entity_poly.pdbx_strand_id
1 'polypeptide(L)'
;MSGIGHNTDVNGIARDQLRAFVERIERLDEEGKAISDDKRDVYGEAKSMGFDTKILKKVIGLRRKDPQERMTEDMILETYLQALGMQD
;
A
#
# COMPACT_ATOMS: atom_id res chain seq x y z
N MET A 1 -2.77 59.25 -5.90
CA MET A 1 -3.87 58.28 -5.86
C MET A 1 -3.29 56.89 -6.08
N SER A 2 -3.80 55.93 -5.30
CA SER A 2 -3.37 54.55 -5.16
C SER A 2 -3.43 53.74 -6.46
N GLY A 3 -2.55 52.76 -6.62
CA GLY A 3 -2.63 51.78 -7.71
C GLY A 3 -1.46 50.81 -7.82
N ILE A 4 -0.76 50.47 -6.73
CA ILE A 4 0.34 49.49 -6.75
C ILE A 4 0.10 48.45 -5.65
N GLY A 5 0.10 47.17 -6.05
CA GLY A 5 0.36 46.03 -5.17
C GLY A 5 -0.86 45.25 -4.73
N HIS A 6 -1.39 44.35 -5.59
CA HIS A 6 -2.31 43.27 -5.20
C HIS A 6 -2.00 41.94 -5.92
N ASN A 7 -0.81 41.79 -6.54
CA ASN A 7 -0.42 40.56 -7.24
C ASN A 7 0.68 39.77 -6.52
N THR A 8 1.29 40.35 -5.49
CA THR A 8 2.28 39.69 -4.61
C THR A 8 1.62 38.78 -3.58
N ASP A 9 0.41 39.12 -3.12
CA ASP A 9 -0.27 38.39 -2.05
C ASP A 9 -0.88 37.06 -2.54
N VAL A 10 -1.44 37.05 -3.75
CA VAL A 10 -2.01 35.83 -4.36
C VAL A 10 -0.90 34.82 -4.70
N ASN A 11 0.22 35.30 -5.24
CA ASN A 11 1.39 34.45 -5.54
C ASN A 11 2.08 33.95 -4.27
N GLY A 12 2.12 34.75 -3.20
CA GLY A 12 2.61 34.34 -1.88
C GLY A 12 1.76 33.23 -1.26
N ILE A 13 0.43 33.41 -1.25
CA ILE A 13 -0.53 32.41 -0.74
C ILE A 13 -0.44 31.10 -1.52
N ALA A 14 -0.35 31.15 -2.86
CA ALA A 14 -0.21 29.96 -3.69
C ALA A 14 1.12 29.22 -3.42
N ARG A 15 2.22 29.95 -3.20
CA ARG A 15 3.51 29.38 -2.85
C ARG A 15 3.50 28.70 -1.47
N ASP A 16 2.86 29.32 -0.48
CA ASP A 16 2.79 28.76 0.88
C ASP A 16 1.90 27.50 0.93
N GLN A 17 0.81 27.48 0.17
CA GLN A 17 -0.01 26.27 0.02
C GLN A 17 0.76 25.13 -0.67
N LEU A 18 1.50 25.44 -1.74
CA LEU A 18 2.35 24.45 -2.42
C LEU A 18 3.40 23.88 -1.46
N ARG A 19 4.06 24.73 -0.67
CA ARG A 19 5.04 24.29 0.35
C ARG A 19 4.38 23.36 1.37
N ALA A 20 3.21 23.73 1.90
CA ALA A 20 2.50 22.92 2.88
C ALA A 20 2.11 21.53 2.32
N PHE A 21 1.74 21.44 1.04
CA PHE A 21 1.49 20.14 0.40
C PHE A 21 2.76 19.30 0.27
N VAL A 22 3.87 19.90 -0.19
CA VAL A 22 5.16 19.22 -0.35
C VAL A 22 5.64 18.67 1.00
N GLU A 23 5.70 19.50 2.03
CA GLU A 23 6.16 19.09 3.36
C GLU A 23 5.30 17.96 3.94
N ARG A 24 3.97 18.00 3.72
CA ARG A 24 3.08 16.93 4.16
C ARG A 24 3.32 15.63 3.40
N ILE A 25 3.59 15.69 2.10
CA ILE A 25 3.88 14.51 1.28
C ILE A 25 5.22 13.90 1.68
N GLU A 26 6.28 14.71 1.82
CA GLU A 26 7.60 14.24 2.22
C GLU A 26 7.56 13.52 3.57
N ARG A 27 6.82 14.08 4.55
CA ARG A 27 6.61 13.40 5.83
C ARG A 27 5.88 12.07 5.68
N LEU A 28 4.83 12.01 4.86
CA LEU A 28 4.09 10.75 4.60
C LEU A 28 4.97 9.71 3.89
N ASP A 29 5.86 10.13 3.01
CA ASP A 29 6.80 9.24 2.33
C ASP A 29 7.87 8.69 3.29
N GLU A 30 8.36 9.51 4.21
CA GLU A 30 9.26 9.06 5.30
C GLU A 30 8.56 8.06 6.23
N GLU A 31 7.33 8.35 6.67
CA GLU A 31 6.50 7.43 7.46
C GLU A 31 6.26 6.11 6.69
N GLY A 32 5.92 6.20 5.40
CA GLY A 32 5.70 5.05 4.52
C GLY A 32 6.95 4.19 4.34
N LYS A 33 8.13 4.82 4.27
CA LYS A 33 9.41 4.13 4.22
C LYS A 33 9.70 3.39 5.52
N ALA A 34 9.53 4.04 6.67
CA ALA A 34 9.72 3.40 7.98
C ALA A 34 8.83 2.16 8.13
N ILE A 35 7.55 2.26 7.79
CA ILE A 35 6.60 1.12 7.81
C ILE A 35 7.04 0.00 6.84
N SER A 36 7.62 0.36 5.70
CA SER A 36 8.09 -0.61 4.70
C SER A 36 9.33 -1.36 5.17
N ASP A 37 10.24 -0.65 5.85
CA ASP A 37 11.43 -1.23 6.46
C ASP A 37 11.04 -2.16 7.62
N ASP A 38 10.14 -1.74 8.51
CA ASP A 38 9.62 -2.58 9.60
C ASP A 38 8.98 -3.88 9.06
N LYS A 39 8.17 -3.79 7.99
CA LYS A 39 7.59 -4.98 7.34
C LYS A 39 8.66 -5.90 6.77
N ARG A 40 9.74 -5.34 6.20
CA ARG A 40 10.85 -6.14 5.66
C ARG A 40 11.55 -6.90 6.79
N ASP A 41 11.75 -6.27 7.94
CA ASP A 41 12.41 -6.87 9.09
C ASP A 41 11.56 -8.02 9.66
N VAL A 42 10.24 -7.84 9.78
CA VAL A 42 9.31 -8.93 10.18
C VAL A 42 9.36 -10.12 9.20
N TYR A 43 9.42 -9.87 7.88
CA TYR A 43 9.63 -10.96 6.91
C TYR A 43 11.00 -11.61 7.08
N GLY A 44 12.05 -10.85 7.42
CA GLY A 44 13.38 -11.36 7.71
C GLY A 44 13.42 -12.26 8.94
N GLU A 45 12.74 -11.87 10.01
CA GLU A 45 12.55 -12.68 11.22
C GLU A 45 11.82 -13.98 10.91
N ALA A 46 10.68 -13.90 10.21
CA ALA A 46 9.92 -15.08 9.81
C ALA A 46 10.76 -16.04 8.96
N LYS A 47 11.56 -15.51 8.03
CA LYS A 47 12.51 -16.32 7.24
C LYS A 47 13.54 -17.01 8.13
N SER A 48 14.08 -16.31 9.12
CA SER A 48 15.09 -16.85 10.06
C SER A 48 14.51 -17.93 10.96
N MET A 49 13.20 -17.88 11.23
CA MET A 49 12.45 -18.93 11.93
C MET A 49 12.03 -20.11 11.03
N GLY A 50 12.35 -20.07 9.73
CA GLY A 50 12.07 -21.14 8.78
C GLY A 50 10.75 -21.01 8.01
N PHE A 51 10.03 -19.89 8.11
CA PHE A 51 8.81 -19.67 7.33
C PHE A 51 9.12 -19.23 5.89
N ASP A 52 8.32 -19.72 4.93
CA ASP A 52 8.36 -19.25 3.55
C ASP A 52 7.66 -17.89 3.42
N THR A 53 8.47 -16.83 3.21
CA THR A 53 7.98 -15.45 3.07
C THR A 53 7.13 -15.22 1.81
N LYS A 54 7.30 -16.01 0.74
CA LYS A 54 6.47 -15.96 -0.46
C LYS A 54 5.06 -16.46 -0.14
N ILE A 55 4.95 -17.53 0.64
CA ILE A 55 3.65 -18.04 1.10
C ILE A 55 3.01 -17.08 2.10
N LEU A 56 3.75 -16.49 3.04
CA LEU A 56 3.21 -15.48 3.95
C LEU A 56 2.62 -14.27 3.21
N LYS A 57 3.28 -13.78 2.15
CA LYS A 57 2.75 -12.70 1.29
C LYS A 57 1.43 -13.10 0.62
N LYS A 58 1.31 -14.33 0.13
CA LYS A 58 0.05 -14.86 -0.41
C LYS A 58 -1.04 -14.89 0.66
N VAL A 59 -0.75 -15.40 1.87
CA VAL A 59 -1.69 -15.45 2.98
C VAL A 59 -2.17 -14.04 3.36
N ILE A 60 -1.28 -13.06 3.46
CA ILE A 60 -1.65 -11.67 3.75
C ILE A 60 -2.53 -11.09 2.64
N GLY A 61 -2.24 -11.39 1.37
CA GLY A 61 -3.08 -11.01 0.24
C GLY A 61 -4.50 -11.60 0.34
N LEU A 62 -4.60 -12.91 0.61
CA LEU A 62 -5.88 -13.60 0.81
C LEU A 62 -6.67 -13.01 1.98
N ARG A 63 -6.00 -12.64 3.07
CA ARG A 63 -6.63 -12.02 4.25
C ARG A 63 -7.16 -10.61 4.02
N ARG A 64 -6.74 -9.93 2.95
CA ARG A 64 -7.24 -8.61 2.57
C ARG A 64 -8.46 -8.67 1.67
N LYS A 65 -8.74 -9.82 1.04
CA LYS A 65 -9.92 -10.01 0.20
C LYS A 65 -11.17 -10.13 1.08
N ASP A 66 -12.31 -9.79 0.49
CA ASP A 66 -13.59 -10.07 1.11
C ASP A 66 -13.76 -11.60 1.30
N PRO A 67 -14.25 -12.07 2.46
CA PRO A 67 -14.40 -13.49 2.71
C PRO A 67 -15.30 -14.22 1.70
N GLN A 68 -16.37 -13.56 1.23
CA GLN A 68 -17.31 -14.13 0.27
C GLN A 68 -16.68 -14.20 -1.12
N GLU A 69 -15.99 -13.14 -1.55
CA GLU A 69 -15.22 -13.13 -2.80
C GLU A 69 -14.19 -14.27 -2.82
N ARG A 70 -13.42 -14.42 -1.73
CA ARG A 70 -12.44 -15.51 -1.60
C ARG A 70 -13.10 -16.88 -1.70
N MET A 71 -14.23 -17.09 -1.01
CA MET A 71 -14.95 -18.36 -1.09
C MET A 71 -15.43 -18.67 -2.52
N THR A 72 -15.95 -17.66 -3.23
CA THR A 72 -16.38 -17.84 -4.62
C THR A 72 -15.19 -18.18 -5.53
N GLU A 73 -14.06 -17.47 -5.40
CA GLU A 73 -12.84 -17.80 -6.15
C GLU A 73 -12.34 -19.22 -5.85
N ASP A 74 -12.34 -19.63 -4.58
CA ASP A 74 -11.89 -20.96 -4.16
C ASP A 74 -12.78 -22.06 -4.76
N MET A 75 -14.11 -21.88 -4.79
CA MET A 75 -15.04 -22.83 -5.44
C MET A 75 -14.80 -22.94 -6.95
N ILE A 76 -14.52 -21.82 -7.63
CA ILE A 76 -14.21 -21.81 -9.06
C ILE A 76 -12.88 -22.52 -9.31
N LEU A 77 -11.86 -22.22 -8.51
CA LEU A 77 -10.55 -22.87 -8.60
C LEU A 77 -10.68 -24.38 -8.42
N GLU A 78 -11.40 -24.82 -7.38
CA GLU A 78 -11.65 -26.24 -7.12
C GLU A 78 -12.33 -26.92 -8.31
N THR A 79 -13.35 -26.29 -8.89
CA THR A 79 -14.05 -26.79 -10.09
C THR A 79 -13.08 -26.98 -11.26
N TYR A 80 -12.15 -26.05 -11.47
CA TYR A 80 -11.17 -26.13 -12.55
C TYR A 80 -10.11 -27.20 -12.29
N LEU A 81 -9.61 -27.31 -11.05
CA LEU A 81 -8.65 -28.36 -10.69
C LEU A 81 -9.28 -29.76 -10.83
N GLN A 82 -10.54 -29.92 -10.44
CA GLN A 82 -11.29 -31.15 -10.67
C GLN A 82 -11.38 -31.51 -12.15
N ALA A 83 -11.76 -30.56 -13.00
CA ALA A 83 -11.88 -30.78 -14.44
C ALA A 83 -10.54 -31.16 -15.10
N LEU A 84 -9.42 -30.73 -14.52
CA LEU A 84 -8.07 -31.03 -14.98
C LEU A 84 -7.47 -32.30 -14.33
N GLY A 85 -8.19 -32.97 -13.42
CA GLY A 85 -7.68 -34.14 -12.69
C GLY A 85 -6.55 -33.82 -11.73
N MET A 86 -6.52 -32.59 -11.20
CA MET A 86 -5.51 -32.09 -10.25
C MET A 86 -6.01 -32.10 -8.79
N GLN A 87 -7.01 -32.91 -8.49
CA GLN A 87 -7.45 -33.20 -7.12
C GLN A 87 -6.78 -34.51 -6.68
N ASP A 88 -6.02 -34.48 -5.58
CA ASP A 88 -5.44 -35.67 -4.95
C ASP A 88 -6.51 -36.52 -4.24
#